data_AF-A0A7J2IPG5-F1
#
_entry.id   AF-A0A7J2IPG5-F1
#
_cell.length_a   1.000
_cell.length_b   1.000
_cell.length_c   1.000
_cell.angle_alpha   90.00
_cell.angle_beta   90.00
_cell.angle_gamma   90.00
#
_symmetry.space_group_name_H-M   'P 1'
#
loop_
_entity.id
_entity.type
_entity.pdbx_description
1 polymer ?
#
loop_
_entity_poly.entity_id
_entity_poly.type
_entity_poly.pdbx_seq_one_letter_code
_entity_poly.pdbx_strand_id
1 'polypeptide(L)'
;MISSKEIALTASFAALYVIISFLPGIPVIGLPTLSIQLEASIASVFGIVLGPYLGALAAFLGTVIAWLLPPGSGSPFGLPFLLNPAINAFVVGLVYTGKWKRGFIVFAAIITAFIFLPPSQPLTKYYYVAVLANWDKAIALLMIF
;
A
#
# COMPACT_ATOMS: atom_id res chain seq x y z
N MET A 1 -23.64 -4.99 -10.17
CA MET A 1 -23.71 -6.18 -9.29
C MET A 1 -22.38 -6.91 -9.43
N ILE A 2 -21.76 -7.33 -8.32
CA ILE A 2 -20.51 -8.09 -8.35
C ILE A 2 -20.84 -9.53 -8.78
N SER A 3 -20.10 -10.07 -9.74
CA SER A 3 -20.24 -11.45 -10.21
C SER A 3 -19.59 -12.43 -9.24
N SER A 4 -20.12 -13.65 -9.13
CA SER A 4 -19.49 -14.74 -8.36
C SER A 4 -18.02 -14.96 -8.74
N LYS A 5 -17.66 -14.75 -10.00
CA LYS A 5 -16.27 -14.82 -10.47
C LYS A 5 -15.38 -13.75 -9.81
N GLU A 6 -15.87 -12.52 -9.69
CA GLU A 6 -15.11 -11.40 -9.11
C GLU A 6 -14.92 -11.61 -7.60
N ILE A 7 -15.94 -12.15 -6.92
CA ILE A 7 -15.84 -12.54 -5.50
C ILE A 7 -14.77 -13.63 -5.34
N ALA A 8 -14.83 -14.68 -6.15
CA ALA A 8 -13.86 -15.78 -6.09
C ALA A 8 -12.43 -15.28 -6.32
N LEU A 9 -12.21 -14.45 -7.35
CA LEU A 9 -10.90 -13.85 -7.63
C LEU A 9 -10.40 -12.98 -6.47
N THR A 10 -11.26 -12.12 -5.92
CA THR A 10 -10.92 -11.25 -4.79
C THR A 10 -10.53 -12.08 -3.56
N ALA A 11 -11.29 -13.13 -3.26
CA ALA A 11 -11.00 -14.04 -2.14
C ALA A 11 -9.68 -14.81 -2.36
N SER A 12 -9.42 -15.31 -3.56
CA SER A 12 -8.17 -16.01 -3.89
C SER A 12 -6.95 -15.10 -3.78
N PHE A 13 -7.02 -13.86 -4.25
CA PHE A 13 -5.92 -12.90 -4.14
C PHE A 13 -5.72 -12.42 -2.69
N ALA A 14 -6.79 -12.26 -1.92
CA ALA A 14 -6.69 -11.99 -0.49
C ALA A 14 -5.96 -13.13 0.25
N ALA A 15 -6.30 -14.39 -0.05
CA ALA A 15 -5.60 -15.54 0.50
C ALA A 15 -4.11 -15.58 0.07
N LEU A 16 -3.82 -15.23 -1.18
CA LEU A 16 -2.44 -15.11 -1.68
C LEU A 16 -1.64 -14.07 -0.90
N TYR A 17 -2.24 -12.90 -0.59
CA TYR A 17 -1.61 -11.88 0.24
C TYR A 17 -1.20 -12.43 1.61
N VAL A 18 -2.12 -13.18 2.25
CA VAL A 18 -1.87 -13.80 3.55
C VAL A 18 -0.73 -14.79 3.47
N ILE A 19 -0.71 -15.67 2.46
CA ILE A 19 0.41 -16.61 2.25
C ILE A 19 1.74 -15.87 2.11
N ILE A 20 1.76 -14.76 1.37
CA ILE A 20 2.97 -13.97 1.16
C ILE A 20 3.44 -13.32 2.47
N SER A 21 2.52 -12.92 3.36
CA SER A 21 2.88 -12.30 4.65
C SER A 21 3.68 -13.22 5.58
N PHE A 22 3.69 -14.53 5.34
CA PHE A 22 4.56 -15.47 6.06
C PHE A 22 6.02 -15.44 5.58
N LEU A 23 6.32 -14.82 4.44
CA LEU A 23 7.70 -14.69 3.99
C LEU A 23 8.46 -13.68 4.87
N PRO A 24 9.74 -13.94 5.18
CA PRO A 24 10.55 -12.99 5.92
C PRO A 24 10.71 -11.69 5.11
N GLY A 25 10.46 -10.56 5.77
CA GLY A 25 10.69 -9.24 5.18
C GLY A 25 12.16 -8.97 4.89
N ILE A 26 12.42 -8.01 4.00
CA ILE A 26 13.80 -7.62 3.64
C ILE A 26 14.34 -6.68 4.74
N PRO A 27 15.47 -7.01 5.40
CA PRO A 27 16.00 -6.17 6.47
C PRO A 27 16.44 -4.81 5.94
N VAL A 28 16.12 -3.74 6.68
CA VAL A 28 16.53 -2.38 6.33
C VAL A 28 18.00 -2.17 6.72
N ILE A 29 18.84 -1.83 5.73
CA ILE A 29 20.25 -1.52 5.98
C ILE A 29 20.35 -0.30 6.91
N GLY A 30 21.01 -0.47 8.05
CA GLY A 30 21.19 0.59 9.06
C GLY A 30 20.12 0.63 10.16
N LEU A 31 19.05 -0.15 10.06
CA LEU A 31 17.99 -0.24 11.09
C LEU A 31 17.61 -1.72 11.33
N PRO A 32 18.32 -2.42 12.23
CA PRO A 32 18.20 -3.89 12.40
C PRO A 32 16.82 -4.37 12.85
N THR A 33 16.03 -3.48 13.46
CA THR A 33 14.69 -3.76 13.99
C THR A 33 13.57 -3.52 12.96
N LEU A 34 13.88 -2.99 11.78
CA LEU A 34 12.90 -2.73 10.73
C LEU A 34 13.10 -3.65 9.54
N SER A 35 12.01 -4.23 9.08
CA SER A 35 11.94 -5.02 7.85
C SER A 35 10.94 -4.42 6.88
N ILE A 36 11.26 -4.49 5.60
CA ILE A 36 10.36 -4.14 4.50
C ILE A 36 9.48 -5.35 4.24
N GLN A 37 8.17 -5.15 4.41
CA GLN A 37 7.15 -6.16 4.13
C GLN A 37 7.05 -6.40 2.62
N LEU A 38 7.28 -7.65 2.20
CA LEU A 38 7.27 -8.04 0.80
C LEU A 38 5.83 -8.05 0.23
N GLU A 39 4.87 -8.43 1.06
CA GLU A 39 3.45 -8.46 0.76
C GLU A 39 2.91 -7.09 0.33
N ALA A 40 3.39 -6.00 0.94
CA ALA A 40 2.99 -4.64 0.59
C ALA A 40 3.44 -4.25 -0.84
N SER A 41 4.56 -4.80 -1.30
CA SER A 41 5.08 -4.58 -2.66
C SER A 41 4.27 -5.34 -3.71
N ILE A 42 3.72 -6.52 -3.35
CA ILE A 42 2.91 -7.33 -4.26
C ILE A 42 1.51 -6.73 -4.50
N ALA A 43 1.03 -5.84 -3.63
CA ALA A 43 -0.25 -5.15 -3.83
C ALA A 43 -0.35 -4.41 -5.17
N SER A 44 0.76 -3.91 -5.72
CA SER A 44 0.80 -3.31 -7.07
C SER A 44 0.34 -4.31 -8.14
N VAL A 45 0.77 -5.57 -8.04
CA VAL A 45 0.37 -6.65 -8.96
C VAL A 45 -1.13 -6.89 -8.89
N PHE A 46 -1.72 -6.79 -7.70
CA PHE A 46 -3.17 -7.00 -7.52
C PHE A 46 -3.96 -5.91 -8.24
N GLY A 47 -3.49 -4.66 -8.16
CA GLY A 47 -4.05 -3.53 -8.90
C GLY A 47 -3.96 -3.70 -10.42
N ILE A 48 -2.84 -4.23 -10.93
CA ILE A 48 -2.65 -4.51 -12.37
C ILE A 48 -3.59 -5.61 -12.85
N VAL A 49 -3.67 -6.73 -12.11
CA VAL A 49 -4.36 -7.94 -12.56
C VAL A 49 -5.88 -7.85 -12.37
N LEU A 50 -6.35 -7.35 -11.22
CA LEU A 50 -7.78 -7.27 -10.90
C LEU A 50 -8.38 -5.89 -11.18
N GLY A 51 -7.55 -4.92 -11.54
CA GLY A 51 -7.96 -3.52 -11.68
C GLY A 51 -8.05 -2.78 -10.34
N PRO A 52 -8.40 -1.48 -10.38
CA PRO A 52 -8.27 -0.59 -9.22
C PRO A 52 -9.14 -1.01 -8.05
N TYR A 53 -10.39 -1.42 -8.28
CA TYR A 53 -11.36 -1.67 -7.20
C TYR A 53 -11.20 -3.07 -6.59
N LEU A 54 -11.22 -4.13 -7.42
CA LEU A 54 -11.09 -5.51 -6.94
C LEU A 54 -9.69 -5.79 -6.39
N GLY A 55 -8.64 -5.21 -7.01
CA GLY A 55 -7.27 -5.31 -6.51
C GLY A 55 -7.10 -4.64 -5.15
N ALA A 56 -7.65 -3.45 -4.97
CA ALA A 56 -7.66 -2.75 -3.68
C ALA A 56 -8.43 -3.52 -2.60
N LEU A 57 -9.59 -4.08 -2.94
CA LEU A 57 -10.38 -4.88 -2.01
C LEU A 57 -9.65 -6.17 -1.60
N ALA A 58 -9.04 -6.87 -2.56
CA ALA A 58 -8.24 -8.07 -2.29
C ALA A 58 -7.05 -7.77 -1.38
N ALA A 59 -6.29 -6.70 -1.68
CA ALA A 59 -5.16 -6.27 -0.86
C ALA A 59 -5.62 -5.85 0.55
N PHE A 60 -6.73 -5.11 0.66
CA PHE A 60 -7.28 -4.71 1.96
C PHE A 60 -7.66 -5.91 2.82
N LEU A 61 -8.47 -6.82 2.28
CA LEU A 61 -8.90 -8.01 3.01
C LEU A 61 -7.71 -8.90 3.39
N GLY A 62 -6.78 -9.12 2.45
CA GLY A 62 -5.56 -9.86 2.70
C GLY A 62 -4.73 -9.25 3.82
N THR A 63 -4.59 -7.92 3.84
CA THR A 63 -3.83 -7.19 4.88
C THR A 63 -4.52 -7.27 6.24
N VAL A 64 -5.85 -7.13 6.29
CA VAL A 64 -6.62 -7.28 7.54
C VAL A 64 -6.44 -8.68 8.12
N ILE A 65 -6.54 -9.72 7.28
CA ILE A 65 -6.37 -11.11 7.72
C ILE A 65 -4.92 -11.36 8.17
N ALA A 66 -3.93 -10.91 7.41
CA ALA A 66 -2.52 -11.02 7.76
C ALA A 66 -2.14 -10.26 9.04
N TRP A 67 -2.85 -9.16 9.34
CA TRP A 67 -2.66 -8.41 10.58
C TRP A 67 -3.28 -9.11 11.81
N LEU A 68 -4.41 -9.79 11.63
CA LEU A 68 -5.12 -10.52 12.68
C LEU A 68 -4.50 -11.89 13.01
N LEU A 69 -3.97 -12.57 11.99
CA LEU A 69 -3.39 -13.92 12.12
C LEU A 69 -1.86 -13.84 12.26
N PRO A 70 -1.21 -14.81 12.93
CA PRO A 70 0.25 -14.94 12.89
C PRO A 70 0.74 -14.98 11.43
N PRO A 71 1.80 -14.23 11.06
CA PRO A 71 2.79 -13.55 11.90
C PRO A 71 2.38 -12.16 12.43
N GLY A 72 1.21 -11.65 12.06
CA GLY A 72 0.64 -10.42 12.60
C GLY A 72 0.35 -10.49 14.10
N SER A 73 0.35 -9.34 14.75
CA SER A 73 0.13 -9.20 16.20
C SER A 73 -1.19 -8.54 16.57
N GLY A 74 -2.01 -8.14 15.59
CA GLY A 74 -3.24 -7.38 15.84
C GLY A 74 -2.99 -6.03 16.54
N SER A 75 -1.75 -5.52 16.49
CA SER A 75 -1.37 -4.34 17.26
C SER A 75 -2.10 -3.08 16.75
N PRO A 76 -2.67 -2.24 17.64
CA PRO A 76 -3.32 -0.98 17.26
C PRO A 76 -2.39 -0.04 16.48
N PHE A 77 -1.08 -0.12 16.69
CA PHE A 77 -0.10 0.66 15.95
C PHE A 77 -0.04 0.29 14.46
N GLY A 78 -0.43 -0.93 14.09
CA GLY A 78 -0.53 -1.41 12.71
C GLY A 78 -1.79 -0.96 11.97
N LEU A 79 -2.83 -0.54 12.71
CA LEU A 79 -4.16 -0.27 12.16
C LEU A 79 -4.17 0.80 11.05
N PRO A 80 -3.46 1.94 11.17
CA PRO A 80 -3.42 2.94 10.10
C PRO A 80 -2.75 2.42 8.81
N PHE A 81 -1.86 1.42 8.93
CA PHE A 81 -1.10 0.88 7.80
C PHE A 81 -1.89 -0.14 6.97
N LEU A 82 -3.04 -0.62 7.46
CA LEU A 82 -3.89 -1.56 6.72
C LEU A 82 -4.41 -1.00 5.40
N LEU A 83 -4.55 0.33 5.30
CA LEU A 83 -4.99 1.00 4.09
C LEU A 83 -3.89 1.13 3.03
N ASN A 84 -2.61 0.99 3.41
CA ASN A 84 -1.50 1.24 2.50
C ASN A 84 -1.50 0.27 1.29
N PRO A 85 -1.58 -1.06 1.46
CA PRO A 85 -1.64 -1.99 0.33
C PRO A 85 -2.87 -1.77 -0.56
N ALA A 86 -4.02 -1.43 0.03
CA ALA A 86 -5.25 -1.17 -0.69
C ALA A 86 -5.14 0.08 -1.58
N ILE A 87 -4.59 1.16 -1.03
CA ILE A 87 -4.36 2.42 -1.75
C ILE A 87 -3.32 2.21 -2.85
N ASN A 88 -2.25 1.46 -2.58
CA ASN A 88 -1.25 1.11 -3.59
C ASN A 88 -1.89 0.39 -4.80
N ALA A 89 -2.62 -0.70 -4.54
CA ALA A 89 -3.34 -1.44 -5.58
C ALA A 89 -4.36 -0.56 -6.33
N PHE A 90 -5.03 0.35 -5.63
CA PHE A 90 -5.98 1.28 -6.24
C PHE A 90 -5.30 2.26 -7.21
N VAL A 91 -4.22 2.92 -6.79
CA VAL A 91 -3.47 3.89 -7.61
C VAL A 91 -2.87 3.18 -8.83
N VAL A 92 -2.19 2.05 -8.61
CA VAL A 92 -1.58 1.26 -9.70
C VAL A 92 -2.65 0.78 -10.68
N GLY A 93 -3.77 0.26 -10.19
CA GLY A 93 -4.87 -0.17 -11.05
C GLY A 93 -5.52 0.98 -11.82
N LEU A 94 -5.59 2.19 -11.26
CA LEU A 94 -6.08 3.38 -11.97
C LEU A 94 -5.13 3.77 -13.11
N VAL A 95 -3.83 3.78 -12.85
CA VAL A 95 -2.81 4.10 -13.87
C VAL A 95 -2.86 3.04 -14.99
N TYR A 96 -2.86 1.75 -14.63
CA TYR A 96 -2.87 0.64 -15.59
C TYR A 96 -4.14 0.60 -16.45
N THR A 97 -5.30 0.99 -15.90
CA THR A 97 -6.57 1.05 -16.66
C THR A 97 -6.74 2.35 -17.45
N GLY A 98 -5.68 3.15 -17.62
CA GLY A 98 -5.69 4.40 -18.39
C GLY A 98 -6.34 5.60 -17.67
N LYS A 99 -6.75 5.45 -16.41
CA LYS A 99 -7.33 6.50 -15.57
C LYS A 99 -6.27 7.26 -14.77
N TRP A 100 -5.10 7.48 -15.39
CA TRP A 100 -3.91 8.05 -14.76
C TRP A 100 -4.17 9.39 -14.07
N LYS A 101 -5.05 10.26 -14.60
CA LYS A 101 -5.42 11.53 -13.94
C LYS A 101 -6.00 11.33 -12.54
N ARG A 102 -6.84 10.29 -12.36
CA ARG A 102 -7.41 9.95 -11.05
C ARG A 102 -6.34 9.37 -10.13
N GLY A 103 -5.47 8.51 -10.68
CA GLY A 103 -4.31 7.96 -9.95
C GLY A 103 -3.38 9.07 -9.45
N PHE A 104 -3.06 10.03 -10.31
CA PHE A 104 -2.26 11.22 -9.99
C PHE A 104 -2.87 12.03 -8.85
N ILE A 105 -4.17 12.37 -8.93
CA ILE A 105 -4.84 13.16 -7.89
C ILE A 105 -4.80 12.45 -6.54
N VAL A 106 -5.12 11.14 -6.53
CA VAL A 106 -5.12 10.35 -5.29
C VAL A 106 -3.71 10.28 -4.72
N PHE A 107 -2.71 10.00 -5.55
CA PHE A 107 -1.32 9.85 -5.11
C PHE A 107 -0.71 11.18 -4.62
N ALA A 108 -0.97 12.28 -5.33
CA ALA A 108 -0.58 13.63 -4.91
C ALA A 108 -1.25 14.03 -3.59
N ALA A 109 -2.53 13.69 -3.39
CA ALA A 109 -3.24 13.96 -2.15
C ALA A 109 -2.60 13.23 -0.96
N ILE A 110 -2.16 11.98 -1.13
CA ILE A 110 -1.49 11.19 -0.08
C ILE A 110 -0.12 11.78 0.27
N ILE A 111 0.69 12.11 -0.74
CA ILE A 111 2.00 12.74 -0.54
C ILE A 111 1.84 14.06 0.24
N THR A 112 0.85 14.86 -0.15
CA THR A 112 0.54 16.14 0.50
C THR A 112 0.04 15.94 1.93
N ALA A 113 -0.85 14.97 2.15
CA ALA A 113 -1.37 14.65 3.48
C ALA A 113 -0.25 14.28 4.47
N PHE A 114 0.76 13.51 4.02
CA PHE A 114 1.88 13.10 4.87
C PHE A 114 2.69 14.28 5.45
N ILE A 115 2.76 15.39 4.73
CA ILE A 115 3.46 16.60 5.19
C ILE A 115 2.79 17.17 6.46
N PHE A 116 1.48 16.98 6.61
CA PHE A 116 0.71 17.47 7.75
C PHE A 116 0.64 16.48 8.93
N LEU A 117 1.15 15.25 8.77
CA LEU A 117 1.12 14.25 9.82
C LEU A 117 2.23 14.47 10.86
N PRO A 118 2.05 13.97 12.11
CA PRO A 118 3.00 14.15 13.22
C PRO A 118 4.48 13.84 12.90
N PRO A 119 4.84 12.82 12.09
CA PRO A 119 6.24 12.55 11.75
C PRO A 119 6.96 13.69 11.02
N SER A 120 6.21 14.55 10.33
CA SER A 120 6.72 15.67 9.55
C SER A 120 6.65 17.00 10.32
N GLN A 121 6.05 17.01 11.52
CA GLN A 121 5.76 18.22 12.28
C GLN A 121 6.61 18.34 13.54
N PRO A 122 7.09 19.55 13.90
CA PRO A 122 7.07 20.79 13.12
C PRO A 122 8.08 20.77 11.95
N LEU A 123 7.65 21.29 10.79
CA LEU A 123 8.44 21.29 9.55
C LEU A 123 9.79 22.01 9.69
N THR A 124 9.88 23.00 10.57
CA THR A 124 11.13 23.73 10.84
C THR A 124 12.27 22.84 11.32
N LYS A 125 11.95 21.74 12.01
CA LYS A 125 12.94 20.79 12.54
C LYS A 125 12.97 19.48 11.76
N TYR A 126 11.81 18.99 11.31
CA TYR A 126 11.65 17.65 10.73
C TYR A 126 11.41 17.64 9.20
N TYR A 127 11.72 18.73 8.48
CA TYR A 127 11.56 18.79 7.02
C TYR A 127 12.28 17.63 6.30
N TYR A 128 13.44 17.20 6.80
CA TYR A 128 14.22 16.11 6.22
C TYR A 128 13.44 14.78 6.24
N VAL A 129 12.56 14.55 7.23
CA VAL A 129 11.70 13.36 7.28
C VAL A 129 10.69 13.39 6.15
N ALA A 130 10.05 14.55 5.94
CA ALA A 130 9.09 14.72 4.84
C ALA A 130 9.74 14.55 3.47
N VAL A 131 10.98 15.01 3.30
CA VAL A 131 11.74 14.84 2.03
C VAL A 131 12.18 13.38 1.86
N LEU A 132 12.82 12.78 2.86
CA LEU A 132 13.32 11.40 2.80
C LEU A 132 12.20 10.35 2.72
N ALA A 133 11.00 10.65 3.22
CA ALA A 133 9.85 9.76 3.11
C ALA A 133 9.10 9.88 1.78
N ASN A 134 9.20 11.02 1.07
CA ASN A 134 8.40 11.29 -0.12
C ASN A 134 9.19 11.40 -1.43
N TRP A 135 10.53 11.45 -1.42
CA TRP A 135 11.31 11.61 -2.66
C TRP A 135 11.04 10.50 -3.69
N ASP A 136 10.91 9.25 -3.26
CA ASP A 136 10.56 8.10 -4.08
C ASP A 136 9.16 8.24 -4.70
N LYS A 137 8.20 8.71 -3.89
CA LYS A 137 6.81 8.94 -4.31
C LYS A 137 6.68 10.14 -5.25
N ALA A 138 7.50 11.17 -5.05
CA ALA A 138 7.56 12.32 -5.94
C ALA A 138 8.07 11.92 -7.33
N ILE A 139 9.13 11.09 -7.40
CA ILE A 139 9.61 10.53 -8.66
C ILE A 139 8.52 9.67 -9.31
N ALA A 140 7.88 8.77 -8.54
CA ALA A 140 6.79 7.95 -9.06
C ALA A 140 5.60 8.77 -9.59
N LEU A 141 5.25 9.87 -8.93
CA LEU A 141 4.18 10.78 -9.36
C LEU A 141 4.52 11.46 -10.71
N LEU A 142 5.79 11.79 -10.93
CA LEU A 142 6.28 12.34 -12.20
C LEU A 142 6.33 11.30 -13.34
N MET A 143 6.29 10.01 -13.03
CA MET A 143 6.33 8.91 -14.00
C MET A 143 4.95 8.33 -14.35
N ILE A 144 3.86 8.93 -13.86
CA ILE A 144 2.50 8.41 -14.06
C ILE A 144 1.97 8.62 -15.49
N PHE A 145 2.55 9.52 -16.28
CA PHE A 145 2.08 9.93 -17.61
C PHE A 145 2.90 9.35 -18.76
#